data_AF-A0A7V9N586-F1
#
_entry.id   AF-A0A7V9N586-F1
#
_cell.length_a   1.000
_cell.length_b   1.000
_cell.length_c   1.000
_cell.angle_alpha   90.00
_cell.angle_beta   90.00
_cell.angle_gamma   90.00
#
_symmetry.space_group_name_H-M   'P 1'
#
loop_
_entity.id
_entity.type
_entity.pdbx_description
1 polymer ?
#
loop_
_entity_poly.entity_id
_entity_poly.type
_entity_poly.pdbx_seq_one_letter_code
_entity_poly.pdbx_strand_id
1 'polypeptide(L)'
;MDLIRDFFAEDVSTDDIASAGNGGVATASADGGAVGIADVNSGGNAGNAIGVGDTYGSVGVDGGTVANLTDLSVSANGGTAIADASGGDYNLAFVS
;
A
#
# COMPACT_ATOMS: atom_id res chain seq x y z
N MET A 1 -32.00 -27.65 -52.61
CA MET A 1 -33.14 -27.93 -51.70
C MET A 1 -32.92 -27.08 -50.45
N ASP A 2 -32.83 -25.77 -50.65
CA ASP A 2 -32.39 -24.82 -49.61
C ASP A 2 -33.53 -23.94 -49.11
N LEU A 3 -34.65 -23.91 -49.84
CA LEU A 3 -35.82 -23.07 -49.54
C LEU A 3 -36.63 -23.56 -48.31
N ILE A 4 -36.53 -24.85 -47.95
CA ILE A 4 -37.24 -25.43 -46.80
C ILE A 4 -36.46 -25.27 -45.48
N ARG A 5 -35.12 -25.15 -45.53
CA ARG A 5 -34.30 -24.96 -44.31
C ARG A 5 -34.38 -23.53 -43.78
N ASP A 6 -34.48 -22.55 -44.66
CA ASP A 6 -34.66 -21.13 -44.29
C ASP A 6 -36.05 -20.84 -43.68
N PHE A 7 -37.05 -21.68 -43.99
CA PHE A 7 -38.43 -21.53 -43.51
C PHE A 7 -38.73 -22.22 -42.17
N PHE A 8 -37.87 -23.16 -41.74
CA PHE A 8 -38.00 -23.93 -40.49
C PHE A 8 -36.73 -23.93 -39.64
N ALA A 9 -35.70 -23.15 -40.00
CA ALA A 9 -34.60 -22.90 -39.07
C ALA A 9 -35.17 -22.19 -37.84
N GLU A 10 -34.78 -22.65 -36.64
CA GLU A 10 -34.95 -21.83 -35.45
C GLU A 10 -34.37 -20.44 -35.75
N ASP A 11 -35.09 -19.39 -35.37
CA ASP A 11 -34.58 -18.03 -35.38
C ASP A 11 -33.25 -18.06 -34.61
N VAL A 12 -32.14 -18.06 -35.34
CA VAL A 12 -30.85 -17.78 -34.75
C VAL A 12 -30.86 -16.29 -34.52
N SER A 13 -31.53 -15.86 -33.45
CA SER A 13 -31.40 -14.50 -32.97
C SER A 13 -29.91 -14.29 -32.76
N THR A 14 -29.28 -13.56 -33.67
CA THR A 14 -28.03 -12.91 -33.34
C THR A 14 -28.38 -12.03 -32.18
N ASP A 15 -27.88 -12.33 -30.98
CA ASP A 15 -28.13 -11.47 -29.82
C ASP A 15 -27.63 -10.07 -30.19
N ASP A 16 -28.54 -9.21 -30.61
CA ASP A 16 -28.26 -7.80 -30.79
C ASP A 16 -28.23 -7.22 -29.38
N ILE A 17 -27.03 -7.04 -28.85
CA ILE A 17 -26.83 -6.55 -27.48
C ILE A 17 -26.66 -5.03 -27.53
N ALA A 18 -27.72 -4.29 -27.21
CA ALA A 18 -27.61 -2.86 -26.96
C ALA A 18 -27.25 -2.60 -25.48
N SER A 19 -25.97 -2.27 -25.26
CA SER A 19 -25.36 -1.82 -24.01
C SER A 19 -25.50 -0.32 -23.68
N ALA A 20 -26.18 0.11 -22.61
CA ALA A 20 -26.00 1.47 -22.08
C ALA A 20 -25.93 1.45 -20.53
N GLY A 21 -25.05 2.27 -19.96
CA GLY A 21 -24.86 2.34 -18.50
C GLY A 21 -23.98 1.25 -17.91
N ASN A 22 -23.23 0.49 -18.72
CA ASN A 22 -22.27 -0.44 -18.18
C ASN A 22 -21.09 0.30 -17.57
N GLY A 23 -21.07 0.34 -16.25
CA GLY A 23 -19.84 0.55 -15.48
C GLY A 23 -18.76 -0.45 -15.88
N GLY A 24 -17.50 -0.01 -15.83
CA GLY A 24 -16.36 -0.87 -16.17
C GLY A 24 -15.92 -1.79 -15.03
N VAL A 25 -14.77 -2.45 -15.19
CA VAL A 25 -14.05 -3.06 -14.06
C VAL A 25 -13.11 -2.00 -13.50
N ALA A 26 -13.29 -1.62 -12.24
CA ALA A 26 -12.37 -0.72 -11.56
C ALA A 26 -11.60 -1.49 -10.48
N THR A 27 -10.28 -1.53 -10.63
CA THR A 27 -9.36 -2.09 -9.65
C THR A 27 -8.49 -0.97 -9.09
N ALA A 28 -8.42 -0.84 -7.77
CA ALA A 28 -7.44 0.03 -7.15
C ALA A 28 -6.67 -0.77 -6.09
N SER A 29 -5.37 -0.54 -6.02
CA SER A 29 -4.50 -1.14 -5.01
C SER A 29 -3.73 -0.06 -4.26
N ALA A 30 -3.64 -0.23 -2.95
CA ALA A 30 -2.91 0.61 -2.01
C ALA A 30 -1.82 -0.21 -1.33
N ASP A 31 -1.18 -1.11 -2.06
CA ASP A 31 -0.16 -1.98 -1.49
C ASP A 31 0.99 -1.14 -0.88
N GLY A 32 1.31 -1.45 0.37
CA GLY A 32 2.49 -0.93 1.05
C GLY A 32 3.77 -1.59 0.57
N GLY A 33 4.90 -1.09 1.06
CA GLY A 33 6.21 -1.66 0.76
C GLY A 33 6.59 -2.82 1.69
N ALA A 34 7.68 -3.50 1.36
CA ALA A 34 8.41 -4.32 2.31
C ALA A 34 9.56 -3.50 2.89
N VAL A 35 9.77 -3.54 4.21
CA VAL A 35 10.95 -2.95 4.83
C VAL A 35 11.79 -4.04 5.46
N GLY A 36 13.00 -4.21 4.94
CA GLY A 36 14.04 -5.02 5.54
C GLY A 36 14.98 -4.13 6.35
N ILE A 37 15.21 -4.49 7.61
CA ILE A 37 16.21 -3.85 8.45
C ILE A 37 17.15 -4.94 8.92
N ALA A 38 18.42 -4.79 8.56
CA ALA A 38 19.49 -5.67 9.01
C ALA A 38 19.91 -5.28 10.44
N ASP A 39 21.14 -5.59 10.83
CA ASP A 39 21.63 -5.28 12.17
C ASP A 39 21.56 -3.78 12.47
N VAL A 40 20.84 -3.44 13.54
CA VAL A 40 20.80 -2.09 14.10
C VAL A 40 21.72 -2.08 15.32
N ASN A 41 22.95 -1.61 15.13
CA ASN A 41 23.94 -1.55 16.18
C ASN A 41 24.13 -0.10 16.68
N SER A 42 23.88 0.12 17.97
CA SER A 42 24.15 1.40 18.62
C SER A 42 25.66 1.69 18.77
N GLY A 43 26.52 0.68 18.56
CA GLY A 43 27.97 0.78 18.71
C GLY A 43 28.44 0.69 20.16
N GLY A 44 29.75 0.50 20.35
CA GLY A 44 30.48 0.33 21.62
C GLY A 44 30.42 1.55 22.54
N ASN A 45 29.21 1.90 22.95
CA ASN A 45 28.96 3.05 23.77
C ASN A 45 29.36 2.76 25.22
N ALA A 46 30.58 3.16 25.55
CA ALA A 46 31.03 3.26 26.93
C ALA A 46 30.69 4.66 27.44
N GLY A 47 30.10 4.75 28.63
CA GLY A 47 29.90 6.03 29.31
C GLY A 47 31.20 6.64 29.82
N ASN A 48 31.09 7.63 30.70
CA ASN A 48 32.26 8.31 31.25
C ASN A 48 33.04 7.38 32.19
N ALA A 49 34.34 7.23 31.95
CA ALA A 49 35.26 6.61 32.89
C ALA A 49 35.92 7.70 33.73
N ILE A 50 35.75 7.67 35.05
CA ILE A 50 36.40 8.62 35.95
C ILE A 50 37.32 7.89 36.92
N GLY A 51 38.62 8.12 36.77
CA GLY A 51 39.63 7.72 37.75
C GLY A 51 39.89 8.86 38.73
N VAL A 52 39.85 8.56 40.03
CA VAL A 52 40.21 9.51 41.10
C VAL A 52 41.36 8.90 41.88
N GLY A 53 42.46 9.66 42.00
CA GLY A 53 43.65 9.26 42.75
C GLY A 53 43.58 9.67 44.23
N ASP A 54 44.74 9.84 44.86
CA ASP A 54 44.81 10.32 46.24
C ASP A 54 44.29 11.76 46.37
N THR A 55 43.28 11.95 47.22
CA THR A 55 42.62 13.26 47.43
C THR A 55 42.80 13.77 48.85
N TYR A 56 42.89 15.10 49.03
CA TYR A 56 42.87 15.76 50.34
C TYR A 56 41.93 16.98 50.31
N GLY A 57 41.07 17.12 51.33
CA GLY A 57 40.00 18.12 51.38
C GLY A 57 38.69 17.63 50.74
N SER A 58 37.74 18.53 50.52
CA SER A 58 36.45 18.19 49.90
C SER A 58 36.61 18.02 48.39
N VAL A 59 36.24 16.85 47.87
CA VAL A 59 36.27 16.55 46.43
C VAL A 59 34.87 16.21 45.94
N GLY A 60 34.41 16.93 44.91
CA GLY A 60 33.20 16.61 44.15
C GLY A 60 33.58 16.07 42.79
N VAL A 61 32.99 14.92 42.42
CA VAL A 61 33.20 14.29 41.11
C VAL A 61 31.82 14.01 40.52
N ASP A 62 31.54 14.62 39.39
CA ASP A 62 30.30 14.40 38.65
C ASP A 62 30.60 13.69 37.32
N GLY A 63 29.99 12.51 37.17
CA GLY A 63 30.05 11.70 35.96
C GLY A 63 29.26 12.26 34.80
N GLY A 64 28.46 13.31 35.01
CA GLY A 64 27.53 13.82 34.02
C GLY A 64 26.48 12.78 33.62
N THR A 65 25.64 13.14 32.63
CA THR A 65 24.65 12.23 32.05
C THR A 65 25.19 11.65 30.74
N VAL A 66 25.11 10.33 30.58
CA VAL A 66 25.40 9.64 29.32
C VAL A 66 24.11 9.09 28.74
N ALA A 67 23.77 9.49 27.52
CA ALA A 67 22.65 8.97 26.77
C ALA A 67 23.14 8.34 25.46
N ASN A 68 22.76 7.09 25.24
CA ASN A 68 22.99 6.39 23.99
C ASN A 68 21.64 6.04 23.40
N LEU A 69 21.27 6.72 22.31
CA LEU A 69 19.99 6.53 21.65
C LEU A 69 20.23 6.05 20.21
N THR A 70 19.61 4.94 19.87
CA THR A 70 19.44 4.51 18.48
C THR A 70 17.96 4.53 18.18
N ASP A 71 17.54 5.60 17.52
CA ASP A 71 16.15 5.81 17.12
C ASP A 71 15.97 5.40 15.66
N LEU A 72 14.89 4.66 15.39
CA LEU A 72 14.59 4.14 14.07
C LEU A 72 13.10 4.29 13.78
N SER A 73 12.79 5.22 12.88
CA SER A 73 11.44 5.42 12.36
C SER A 73 11.32 4.75 10.99
N VAL A 74 10.54 3.66 10.94
CA VAL A 74 10.34 2.88 9.74
C VAL A 74 8.87 2.85 9.39
N SER A 75 8.56 3.20 8.14
CA SER A 75 7.22 3.16 7.58
C SER A 75 7.25 2.43 6.25
N ALA A 76 6.31 1.50 6.10
CA ALA A 76 6.06 0.76 4.87
C ALA A 76 4.64 1.02 4.35
N ASN A 77 4.02 2.12 4.80
CA ASN A 77 2.59 2.34 4.66
C ASN A 77 2.18 2.38 3.19
N GLY A 78 1.14 1.60 2.89
CA GLY A 78 0.36 1.73 1.67
C GLY A 78 -0.42 3.04 1.64
N GLY A 79 -0.87 3.42 0.44
CA GLY A 79 -1.62 4.65 0.20
C GLY A 79 -3.13 4.51 0.42
N THR A 80 -3.88 5.46 -0.15
CA THR A 80 -5.33 5.35 -0.30
C THR A 80 -5.63 4.97 -1.74
N ALA A 81 -6.35 3.87 -1.94
CA ALA A 81 -6.76 3.39 -3.26
C ALA A 81 -8.27 3.58 -3.44
N ILE A 82 -8.64 4.30 -4.50
CA ILE A 82 -10.04 4.54 -4.88
C ILE A 82 -10.19 4.07 -6.32
N ALA A 83 -11.12 3.14 -6.53
CA ALA A 83 -11.56 2.70 -7.85
C ALA A 83 -13.04 3.08 -8.00
N ASP A 84 -13.39 3.64 -9.15
CA ASP A 84 -14.77 3.98 -9.51
C ASP A 84 -15.09 3.35 -10.87
N ALA A 85 -16.18 2.59 -10.90
CA ALA A 85 -16.71 1.89 -12.06
C ALA A 85 -18.13 2.39 -12.39
N SER A 86 -18.50 3.61 -12.00
CA SER A 86 -19.85 4.12 -12.25
C SER A 86 -20.19 4.13 -13.74
N GLY A 87 -21.30 3.48 -14.09
CA GLY A 87 -21.97 3.68 -15.36
C GLY A 87 -22.75 4.99 -15.30
N GLY A 88 -22.64 5.83 -16.34
CA GLY A 88 -23.21 7.18 -16.33
C GLY A 88 -24.75 7.22 -16.27
N ASP A 89 -25.30 8.43 -16.19
CA ASP A 89 -26.75 8.67 -16.28
C ASP A 89 -27.20 8.94 -17.74
N TYR A 90 -28.50 8.86 -18.02
CA TYR A 90 -29.11 9.12 -19.36
C TYR A 90 -28.61 8.21 -20.48
N ASN A 91 -28.32 6.97 -20.12
CA ASN A 91 -27.92 5.92 -21.03
C ASN A 91 -29.12 5.35 -21.79
N LEU A 92 -29.10 5.45 -23.12
CA LEU A 92 -30.11 4.90 -24.02
C LEU A 92 -29.44 3.87 -24.94
N ALA A 93 -29.93 2.62 -24.91
CA ALA A 93 -29.48 1.54 -25.78
C ALA A 93 -30.67 1.05 -26.62
N PHE A 94 -30.50 0.92 -27.93
CA PHE A 94 -31.49 0.31 -28.82
C PHE A 94 -30.83 -0.53 -29.91
N VAL A 95 -31.54 -1.57 -30.34
CA VAL A 95 -31.24 -2.45 -31.48
C VAL A 95 -32.22 -2.12 -32.61
N SER A 96 -31.82 -2.29 -33.87
CA SER A 96 -32.66 -2.03 -35.07
C SER A 96 -32.75 -3.23 -36.00
#